data_AF-A0A316AEG0-F1
#
_entry.id   AF-A0A316AEG0-F1
#
_cell.length_a   1.000
_cell.length_b   1.000
_cell.length_c   1.000
_cell.angle_alpha   90.00
_cell.angle_beta   90.00
_cell.angle_gamma   90.00
#
_symmetry.space_group_name_H-M   'P 1'
#
loop_
_entity.id
_entity.type
_entity.pdbx_description
1 polymer ?
#
loop_
_entity_poly.entity_id
_entity_poly.type
_entity_poly.pdbx_seq_one_letter_code
_entity_poly.pdbx_strand_id
1 'polypeptide(L)'
;MILMALFRKYIAYAVLAIFLAAWGSYLLWHEYLLNNPSPLRFIHLNTFDILNFGLYFLVGSLLYFFRKHLPLKGSIALLLFGAFMISYGLSSGLGWVPLMAIGWVRYIFLPYLIIYLGMQPSIWKSFDKLGDLSYGLYIYAFPVQQVLITFFLAKGLSVMSMFGLALALLLPLAWLSWTFIEKPSLKLKNKKLSLSMFLPASKSIRTPLH
;
A
#
# COMPACT_ATOMS: atom_id res chain seq x y z
N MET A 1 28.11 -6.37 16.45
CA MET A 1 27.69 -6.50 15.03
C MET A 1 27.14 -7.90 14.70
N ILE A 2 27.82 -8.99 15.09
CA ILE A 2 27.38 -10.39 14.82
C ILE A 2 26.08 -10.77 15.53
N LEU A 3 25.92 -10.42 16.82
CA LEU A 3 24.71 -10.69 17.60
C LEU A 3 23.45 -10.04 16.97
N MET A 4 23.61 -8.82 16.47
CA MET A 4 22.54 -8.04 15.83
C MET A 4 22.16 -8.60 14.45
N ALA A 5 23.14 -9.16 13.72
CA ALA A 5 22.91 -9.85 12.46
C ALA A 5 22.21 -11.21 12.65
N LEU A 6 22.62 -11.98 13.67
CA LEU A 6 21.98 -13.23 14.06
C LEU A 6 20.53 -12.99 14.52
N PHE A 7 20.30 -12.03 15.41
CA PHE A 7 18.98 -11.65 15.88
C PHE A 7 18.03 -11.28 14.73
N ARG A 8 18.52 -10.49 13.77
CA ARG A 8 17.78 -10.14 12.55
C ARG A 8 17.45 -11.36 11.68
N LYS A 9 18.35 -12.35 11.61
CA LYS A 9 18.15 -13.60 10.86
C LYS A 9 17.05 -14.47 11.50
N TYR A 10 17.06 -14.62 12.83
CA TYR A 10 16.03 -15.39 13.55
C TYR A 10 14.65 -14.73 13.50
N ILE A 11 14.59 -13.40 13.60
CA ILE A 11 13.33 -12.66 13.38
C ILE A 11 12.79 -12.91 11.98
N ALA A 12 13.64 -12.92 10.95
CA ALA A 12 13.21 -13.18 9.58
C ALA A 12 12.58 -14.57 9.42
N TYR A 13 13.19 -15.60 10.02
CA TYR A 13 12.64 -16.95 9.99
C TYR A 13 11.37 -17.07 10.83
N ALA A 14 11.28 -16.40 11.97
CA ALA A 14 10.06 -16.36 12.76
C ALA A 14 8.92 -15.69 11.99
N VAL A 15 9.17 -14.54 11.35
CA VAL A 15 8.19 -13.85 10.49
C VAL A 15 7.81 -14.72 9.29
N LEU A 16 8.77 -15.41 8.66
CA LEU A 16 8.50 -16.34 7.57
C LEU A 16 7.66 -17.53 8.05
N ALA A 17 7.94 -18.10 9.22
CA ALA A 17 7.18 -19.21 9.79
C ALA A 17 5.75 -18.78 10.17
N ILE A 18 5.59 -17.62 10.82
CA ILE A 18 4.28 -17.02 11.12
C ILE A 18 3.52 -16.76 9.82
N PHE A 19 4.21 -16.26 8.80
CA PHE A 19 3.61 -16.06 7.49
C PHE A 19 3.17 -17.37 6.85
N LEU A 20 4.01 -18.40 6.82
CA LEU A 20 3.65 -19.71 6.27
C LEU A 20 2.51 -20.36 7.06
N ALA A 21 2.47 -20.19 8.38
CA ALA A 21 1.39 -20.66 9.23
C ALA A 21 0.08 -19.89 8.99
N ALA A 22 0.14 -18.56 8.90
CA ALA A 22 -1.01 -17.70 8.63
C ALA A 22 -1.53 -17.85 7.20
N TRP A 23 -0.62 -18.02 6.23
CA TRP A 23 -0.97 -18.33 4.86
C TRP A 23 -1.60 -19.71 4.80
N GLY A 24 -0.90 -20.75 5.29
CA GLY A 24 -1.39 -22.12 5.35
C GLY A 24 -2.76 -22.24 6.00
N SER A 25 -2.98 -21.56 7.14
CA SER A 25 -4.29 -21.52 7.79
C SER A 25 -5.31 -20.77 6.94
N TYR A 26 -5.00 -19.62 6.37
CA TYR A 26 -5.93 -18.93 5.48
C TYR A 26 -6.39 -19.81 4.31
N LEU A 27 -5.53 -20.69 3.78
CA LEU A 27 -5.91 -21.64 2.71
C LEU A 27 -6.95 -22.65 3.18
N LEU A 28 -6.76 -23.22 4.37
CA LEU A 28 -7.66 -24.20 4.94
C LEU A 28 -9.02 -23.59 5.28
N TRP A 29 -9.02 -22.33 5.72
CA TRP A 29 -10.21 -21.63 6.20
C TRP A 29 -10.84 -20.72 5.13
N HIS A 30 -10.30 -20.68 3.91
CA HIS A 30 -10.69 -19.71 2.87
C HIS A 30 -12.18 -19.79 2.53
N GLU A 31 -12.66 -20.99 2.19
CA GLU A 31 -14.08 -21.24 1.88
C GLU A 31 -14.98 -21.00 3.09
N TYR A 32 -14.55 -21.45 4.28
CA TYR A 32 -15.31 -21.25 5.51
C TYR A 32 -15.50 -19.77 5.81
N LEU A 33 -14.44 -18.97 5.74
CA LEU A 33 -14.45 -17.52 6.02
C LEU A 33 -15.24 -16.73 4.98
N LEU A 34 -15.26 -17.18 3.71
CA LEU A 34 -16.09 -16.59 2.66
C LEU A 34 -17.58 -16.84 2.91
N ASN A 35 -17.93 -18.06 3.32
CA ASN A 35 -19.32 -18.47 3.52
C ASN A 35 -19.87 -18.08 4.90
N ASN A 36 -19.00 -17.78 5.88
CA ASN A 36 -19.36 -17.36 7.23
C ASN A 36 -18.75 -15.99 7.54
N PRO A 37 -19.27 -14.90 6.92
CA PRO A 37 -18.74 -13.57 7.15
C PRO A 37 -18.96 -13.15 8.60
N SER A 38 -17.85 -12.91 9.31
CA SER A 38 -17.82 -12.36 10.66
C SER A 38 -17.41 -10.87 10.61
N PRO A 39 -18.38 -9.93 10.58
CA PRO A 39 -18.08 -8.52 10.46
C PRO A 39 -17.50 -7.96 11.75
N LEU A 40 -16.37 -7.27 11.64
CA LEU A 40 -15.77 -6.51 12.72
C LEU A 40 -16.36 -5.11 12.73
N ARG A 41 -17.36 -4.92 13.60
CA ARG A 41 -18.25 -3.75 13.62
C ARG A 41 -17.55 -2.39 13.70
N PHE A 42 -16.38 -2.32 14.32
CA PHE A 42 -15.65 -1.05 14.50
C PHE A 42 -14.99 -0.53 13.23
N ILE A 43 -14.64 -1.42 12.30
CA ILE A 43 -13.85 -1.09 11.10
C ILE A 43 -14.61 -1.42 9.81
N HIS A 44 -15.82 -1.96 9.90
CA HIS A 44 -16.65 -2.37 8.76
C HIS A 44 -15.94 -3.31 7.77
N LEU A 45 -15.07 -4.19 8.29
CA LEU A 45 -14.38 -5.24 7.53
C LEU A 45 -14.72 -6.61 8.10
N ASN A 46 -14.76 -7.64 7.25
CA ASN A 46 -14.91 -9.02 7.72
C ASN A 46 -13.56 -9.59 8.17
N THR A 47 -13.58 -10.65 8.98
CA THR A 47 -12.36 -11.41 9.31
C THR A 47 -11.64 -11.90 8.05
N PHE A 48 -12.40 -12.28 7.02
CA PHE A 48 -11.86 -12.61 5.70
C PHE A 48 -11.01 -11.48 5.12
N ASP A 49 -11.49 -10.24 5.15
CA ASP A 49 -10.84 -9.08 4.55
C ASP A 49 -9.52 -8.75 5.25
N ILE A 50 -9.52 -8.80 6.59
CA ILE A 50 -8.29 -8.59 7.38
C ILE A 50 -7.23 -9.61 7.01
N LEU A 51 -7.58 -10.90 7.00
CA LEU A 51 -6.63 -11.96 6.70
C LEU A 51 -6.13 -11.83 5.26
N ASN A 52 -7.04 -11.54 4.33
CA ASN A 52 -6.70 -11.31 2.92
C ASN A 52 -5.69 -10.17 2.74
N PHE A 53 -5.94 -8.98 3.33
CA PHE A 53 -5.03 -7.84 3.25
C PHE A 53 -3.73 -8.07 4.03
N GLY A 54 -3.82 -8.73 5.19
CA GLY A 54 -2.67 -9.11 6.00
C GLY A 54 -1.70 -10.01 5.23
N LEU A 55 -2.20 -10.95 4.43
CA LEU A 55 -1.35 -11.80 3.59
C LEU A 55 -0.58 -11.01 2.53
N TYR A 56 -1.23 -10.08 1.82
CA TYR A 56 -0.52 -9.21 0.86
C TYR A 56 0.59 -8.42 1.55
N PHE A 57 0.31 -7.86 2.72
CA PHE A 57 1.29 -7.11 3.51
C PHE A 57 2.46 -7.99 3.96
N LEU A 58 2.19 -9.21 4.45
CA LEU A 58 3.23 -10.13 4.89
C LEU A 58 4.11 -10.60 3.73
N VAL A 59 3.53 -10.98 2.58
CA VAL A 59 4.31 -11.32 1.37
C VAL A 59 5.17 -10.14 0.95
N GLY A 60 4.61 -8.94 0.85
CA GLY A 60 5.36 -7.74 0.48
C GLY A 60 6.51 -7.45 1.46
N SER A 61 6.26 -7.63 2.76
CA SER A 61 7.27 -7.47 3.81
C SER A 61 8.40 -8.47 3.67
N LEU A 62 8.10 -9.75 3.40
CA LEU A 62 9.10 -10.78 3.16
C LEU A 62 9.91 -10.51 1.88
N LEU A 63 9.24 -10.15 0.79
CA LEU A 63 9.91 -9.78 -0.47
C LEU A 63 10.87 -8.61 -0.26
N TYR A 64 10.43 -7.57 0.45
CA TYR A 64 11.29 -6.44 0.78
C TYR A 64 12.44 -6.85 1.70
N PHE A 65 12.19 -7.69 2.71
CA PHE A 65 13.23 -8.15 3.64
C PHE A 65 14.31 -8.95 2.92
N PHE A 66 13.90 -9.89 2.04
CA PHE A 66 14.79 -10.77 1.27
C PHE A 66 15.21 -10.21 -0.09
N ARG A 67 14.91 -8.94 -0.40
CA ARG A 67 15.22 -8.30 -1.70
C ARG A 67 16.68 -8.35 -2.15
N LYS A 68 17.62 -8.53 -1.21
CA LYS A 68 19.05 -8.69 -1.53
C LYS A 68 19.37 -10.07 -2.10
N HIS A 69 18.55 -11.07 -1.78
CA HIS A 69 18.68 -12.46 -2.23
C HIS A 69 17.68 -12.80 -3.33
N LEU A 70 16.56 -12.08 -3.42
CA LEU A 70 15.55 -12.24 -4.45
C LEU A 70 15.79 -11.26 -5.60
N PRO A 71 15.98 -11.74 -6.85
CA PRO A 71 16.18 -10.85 -7.98
C PRO A 71 14.87 -10.14 -8.34
N LEU A 72 14.73 -8.86 -7.99
CA LEU A 72 13.60 -8.02 -8.41
C LEU A 72 13.73 -7.63 -9.88
N LYS A 73 13.44 -8.57 -10.78
CA LYS A 73 13.49 -8.40 -12.24
C LYS A 73 12.10 -8.14 -12.83
N GLY A 74 12.06 -7.28 -13.84
CA GLY A 74 10.84 -7.00 -14.60
C GLY A 74 10.33 -8.20 -15.39
N SER A 75 11.22 -9.09 -15.83
CA SER A 75 10.83 -10.34 -16.49
C SER A 75 10.02 -11.26 -15.58
N ILE A 76 10.36 -11.33 -14.29
CA ILE A 76 9.59 -12.09 -13.29
C ILE A 76 8.24 -11.41 -13.04
N ALA A 77 8.20 -10.07 -12.96
CA ALA A 77 6.94 -9.34 -12.84
C ALA A 77 6.01 -9.62 -14.03
N LEU A 78 6.54 -9.64 -15.25
CA LEU A 78 5.81 -9.95 -16.48
C LEU A 78 5.33 -11.41 -16.51
N LEU A 79 6.16 -12.35 -16.08
CA LEU A 79 5.79 -13.76 -15.96
C LEU A 79 4.64 -13.95 -14.97
N LEU A 80 4.73 -13.35 -13.79
CA LEU A 80 3.69 -13.42 -12.76
C LEU A 80 2.39 -12.74 -13.23
N PHE A 81 2.50 -11.62 -13.96
CA PHE A 81 1.36 -10.97 -14.60
C PHE A 81 0.70 -11.87 -15.64
N GLY A 82 1.49 -12.50 -16.52
CA GLY A 82 0.99 -13.46 -17.51
C GLY A 82 0.30 -14.65 -16.85
N ALA A 83 0.90 -15.23 -15.81
CA ALA A 83 0.30 -16.31 -15.03
C ALA A 83 -1.03 -15.88 -14.39
N PHE A 84 -1.10 -14.65 -13.88
CA PHE A 84 -2.33 -14.09 -13.32
C PHE A 84 -3.42 -13.90 -14.40
N MET A 85 -3.08 -13.35 -15.55
CA MET A 85 -4.01 -13.15 -16.68
C MET A 85 -4.52 -14.47 -17.25
N ILE A 86 -3.65 -15.47 -17.40
CA ILE A 86 -4.02 -16.82 -17.85
C ILE A 86 -4.95 -17.47 -16.83
N SER A 87 -4.59 -17.44 -15.54
CA SER A 87 -5.43 -18.00 -14.48
C SER A 87 -6.80 -17.32 -14.42
N TYR A 88 -6.83 -16.01 -14.61
CA TYR A 88 -8.07 -15.23 -14.70
C TYR A 88 -8.91 -15.68 -15.90
N GLY A 89 -8.34 -15.75 -17.10
CA GLY A 89 -9.05 -16.17 -18.32
C GLY A 89 -9.57 -17.61 -18.25
N LEU A 90 -8.78 -18.55 -17.73
CA LEU A 90 -9.19 -19.94 -17.53
C LEU A 90 -10.36 -20.08 -16.53
N SER A 91 -10.39 -19.22 -15.52
CA SER A 91 -11.42 -19.25 -14.49
C SER A 91 -12.68 -18.48 -14.91
N SER A 92 -12.57 -17.22 -15.32
CA SER A 92 -13.73 -16.37 -15.64
C SER A 92 -14.31 -16.62 -17.03
N GLY A 93 -13.47 -16.99 -18.00
CA GLY A 93 -13.89 -17.17 -19.39
C GLY A 93 -14.32 -18.60 -19.71
N LEU A 94 -13.58 -19.58 -19.21
CA LEU A 94 -13.78 -21.00 -19.54
C LEU A 94 -14.39 -21.82 -18.39
N GLY A 95 -14.34 -21.32 -17.15
CA GLY A 95 -14.87 -22.03 -15.98
C GLY A 95 -14.08 -23.30 -15.60
N TRP A 96 -12.90 -23.51 -16.19
CA TRP A 96 -12.10 -24.74 -16.01
C TRP A 96 -11.39 -24.79 -14.67
N VAL A 97 -11.22 -23.63 -14.04
CA VAL A 97 -10.49 -23.51 -12.78
C VAL A 97 -11.34 -22.69 -11.80
N PRO A 98 -11.47 -23.12 -10.52
CA PRO A 98 -12.19 -22.34 -9.51
C PRO A 98 -11.64 -20.92 -9.40
N LEU A 99 -12.51 -19.92 -9.16
CA LEU A 99 -12.10 -18.53 -8.94
C LEU A 99 -11.09 -18.38 -7.80
N MET A 100 -11.13 -19.29 -6.83
CA MET A 100 -10.14 -19.37 -5.76
C MET A 100 -8.71 -19.60 -6.28
N ALA A 101 -8.57 -20.23 -7.45
CA ALA A 101 -7.27 -20.50 -8.01
C ALA A 101 -6.52 -19.21 -8.42
N ILE A 102 -7.27 -18.18 -8.84
CA ILE A 102 -6.74 -16.83 -9.07
C ILE A 102 -6.17 -16.25 -7.77
N GLY A 103 -6.76 -16.63 -6.63
CA GLY A 103 -6.32 -16.29 -5.28
C GLY A 103 -4.85 -16.60 -5.03
N TRP A 104 -4.36 -17.75 -5.48
CA TRP A 104 -2.98 -18.17 -5.23
C TRP A 104 -1.96 -17.29 -5.96
N VAL A 105 -2.25 -17.03 -7.23
CA VAL A 105 -1.35 -16.25 -8.07
C VAL A 105 -1.34 -14.79 -7.63
N ARG A 106 -2.51 -14.22 -7.27
CA ARG A 106 -2.58 -12.81 -6.85
C ARG A 106 -1.76 -12.51 -5.59
N TYR A 107 -1.70 -13.42 -4.61
CA TYR A 107 -0.95 -13.19 -3.36
C TYR A 107 0.56 -13.08 -3.60
N ILE A 108 1.08 -13.65 -4.67
CA ILE A 108 2.50 -13.56 -5.03
C ILE A 108 2.72 -12.43 -6.04
N PHE A 109 1.91 -12.42 -7.10
CA PHE A 109 1.99 -11.48 -8.19
C PHE A 109 1.88 -10.03 -7.71
N LEU A 110 0.83 -9.69 -6.96
CA LEU A 110 0.53 -8.30 -6.64
C LEU A 110 1.60 -7.69 -5.72
N PRO A 111 2.02 -8.32 -4.61
CA PRO A 111 3.09 -7.78 -3.79
C PRO A 111 4.43 -7.70 -4.53
N TYR A 112 4.75 -8.70 -5.35
CA TYR A 112 5.98 -8.67 -6.15
C TYR A 112 5.97 -7.50 -7.14
N LEU A 113 4.87 -7.30 -7.87
CA LEU A 113 4.74 -6.20 -8.81
C LEU A 113 4.87 -4.84 -8.10
N ILE A 114 4.18 -4.65 -6.97
CA ILE A 114 4.21 -3.39 -6.22
C ILE A 114 5.61 -3.11 -5.67
N ILE A 115 6.29 -4.09 -5.07
CA ILE A 115 7.65 -3.93 -4.56
C ILE A 115 8.64 -3.70 -5.71
N TYR A 116 8.52 -4.46 -6.81
CA TYR A 116 9.35 -4.27 -8.00
C TYR A 116 9.23 -2.83 -8.50
N LEU A 117 8.01 -2.37 -8.78
CA LEU A 117 7.73 -1.03 -9.27
C LEU A 117 8.23 0.04 -8.30
N GLY A 118 7.92 -0.05 -7.01
CA GLY A 118 8.36 0.91 -6.00
C GLY A 118 9.88 1.00 -5.84
N MET A 119 10.62 -0.02 -6.28
CA MET A 119 12.07 -0.07 -6.24
C MET A 119 12.75 0.30 -7.58
N GLN A 120 12.02 0.83 -8.58
CA GLN A 120 12.59 1.30 -9.84
C GLN A 120 12.60 2.84 -9.95
N PRO A 121 13.64 3.54 -9.46
CA PRO A 121 13.74 5.00 -9.58
C PRO A 121 13.66 5.51 -11.01
N SER A 122 14.15 4.74 -11.99
CA SER A 122 14.14 5.13 -13.40
C SER A 122 12.73 5.32 -13.97
N ILE A 123 11.75 4.56 -13.46
CA ILE A 123 10.34 4.65 -13.89
C ILE A 123 9.69 5.91 -13.32
N TRP A 124 10.05 6.29 -12.08
CA TRP A 124 9.34 7.33 -11.33
C TRP A 124 10.01 8.70 -11.35
N LYS A 125 11.26 8.80 -11.83
CA LYS A 125 12.03 10.06 -11.86
C LYS A 125 11.30 11.24 -12.51
N SER A 126 10.44 10.99 -13.50
CA SER A 126 9.64 12.04 -14.14
C SER A 126 8.47 12.51 -13.25
N PHE A 127 7.91 11.61 -12.44
CA PHE A 127 6.82 11.93 -11.51
C PHE A 127 7.31 12.77 -10.32
N ASP A 128 8.57 12.62 -9.91
CA ASP A 128 9.19 13.48 -8.88
C ASP A 128 9.14 14.97 -9.26
N LYS A 129 9.08 15.31 -10.56
CA LYS A 129 8.96 16.69 -11.03
C LYS A 129 7.57 17.28 -10.83
N LEU A 130 6.53 16.44 -10.73
CA LEU A 130 5.15 16.86 -10.49
C LEU A 130 4.94 17.27 -9.01
N GLY A 131 5.81 16.80 -8.13
CA GLY A 131 5.75 17.05 -6.69
C GLY A 131 5.13 15.91 -5.89
N ASP A 132 4.88 16.14 -4.60
CA ASP A 132 4.26 15.15 -3.73
C ASP A 132 2.74 15.20 -3.87
N LEU A 133 2.20 14.35 -4.75
CA LEU A 133 0.75 14.25 -4.96
C LEU A 133 0.05 13.39 -3.89
N SER A 134 0.80 12.68 -3.04
CA SER A 134 0.26 11.64 -2.18
C SER A 134 -0.77 12.19 -1.19
N TYR A 135 -0.50 13.37 -0.64
CA TYR A 135 -1.38 14.03 0.31
C TYR A 135 -2.68 14.50 -0.33
N GLY A 136 -2.59 15.12 -1.52
CA GLY A 136 -3.76 15.51 -2.30
C GLY A 136 -4.62 14.31 -2.69
N LEU A 137 -4.01 13.23 -3.17
CA LEU A 137 -4.70 11.97 -3.48
C LEU A 137 -5.42 11.43 -2.24
N TYR A 138 -4.77 11.42 -1.07
CA TYR A 138 -5.37 10.96 0.18
C TYR A 138 -6.62 11.76 0.58
N ILE A 139 -6.56 13.08 0.50
CA ILE A 139 -7.70 13.95 0.86
C ILE A 139 -8.87 13.80 -0.12
N TYR A 140 -8.59 13.82 -1.43
CA TYR A 140 -9.65 13.91 -2.43
C TYR A 140 -10.20 12.55 -2.87
N ALA A 141 -9.48 11.44 -2.64
CA ALA A 141 -9.91 10.11 -3.08
C ALA A 141 -11.34 9.78 -2.62
N PHE A 142 -11.63 9.93 -1.34
CA PHE A 142 -12.95 9.61 -0.79
C PHE A 142 -14.08 10.49 -1.36
N PRO A 143 -14.04 11.83 -1.28
CA PRO A 143 -15.15 12.66 -1.77
C PRO A 143 -15.34 12.53 -3.29
N VAL A 144 -14.27 12.44 -4.08
CA VAL A 144 -14.40 12.22 -5.53
C VAL A 144 -15.09 10.88 -5.81
N GLN A 145 -14.73 9.83 -5.09
CA GLN A 145 -15.37 8.52 -5.25
C GLN A 145 -16.85 8.57 -4.86
N GLN A 146 -17.21 9.26 -3.77
CA GLN A 146 -18.61 9.41 -3.36
C GLN A 146 -19.44 10.17 -4.41
N VAL A 147 -18.90 11.24 -4.98
CA VAL A 147 -19.54 11.97 -6.08
C VAL A 147 -19.74 11.05 -7.28
N LEU A 148 -18.70 10.34 -7.73
CA LEU A 148 -18.81 9.44 -8.88
C LEU A 148 -19.85 8.34 -8.65
N ILE A 149 -19.84 7.70 -7.48
CA ILE A 149 -20.83 6.68 -7.12
C ILE A 149 -22.24 7.28 -7.13
N THR A 150 -22.43 8.45 -6.53
CA THR A 150 -23.76 9.09 -6.44
C THR A 150 -24.37 9.37 -7.82
N PHE A 151 -23.56 9.84 -8.77
CA PHE A 151 -24.06 10.25 -10.09
C PHE A 151 -24.06 9.14 -11.15
N PHE A 152 -23.21 8.12 -10.99
CA PHE A 152 -22.93 7.15 -12.05
C PHE A 152 -23.15 5.68 -11.64
N LEU A 153 -23.28 5.35 -10.35
CA LEU A 153 -23.53 3.96 -9.93
C LEU A 153 -24.85 3.44 -10.52
N ALA A 154 -25.93 4.22 -10.41
CA ALA A 154 -27.24 3.87 -10.96
C ALA A 154 -27.28 3.82 -12.51
N LYS A 155 -26.27 4.40 -13.17
CA LYS A 155 -26.14 4.40 -14.63
C LYS A 155 -25.40 3.17 -15.17
N GLY A 156 -25.03 2.24 -14.29
CA GLY A 156 -24.38 0.99 -14.68
C GLY A 156 -22.98 1.18 -15.26
N LEU A 157 -22.27 2.26 -14.92
CA LEU A 157 -20.90 2.44 -15.39
C LEU A 157 -20.03 1.29 -14.89
N SER A 158 -19.21 0.76 -15.80
CA SER A 158 -18.28 -0.31 -15.46
C SER A 158 -17.26 0.15 -14.40
N VAL A 159 -16.75 -0.79 -13.61
CA VAL A 159 -15.70 -0.53 -12.62
C VAL A 159 -14.46 0.13 -13.28
N MET A 160 -14.13 -0.25 -14.51
CA MET A 160 -13.00 0.33 -15.25
C MET A 160 -13.27 1.79 -15.65
N SER A 161 -14.49 2.09 -16.07
CA SER A 161 -14.91 3.47 -16.38
C SER A 161 -14.88 4.34 -15.12
N MET A 162 -15.37 3.82 -13.98
CA MET A 162 -15.29 4.49 -12.68
C MET A 162 -13.85 4.78 -12.27
N PHE A 163 -12.96 3.78 -12.39
CA PHE A 163 -11.54 3.94 -12.10
C PHE A 163 -10.88 5.01 -12.98
N GLY A 164 -11.15 5.00 -14.28
CA GLY A 164 -10.62 5.99 -15.23
C GLY A 164 -11.09 7.41 -14.90
N LEU A 165 -12.38 7.59 -14.60
CA LEU A 165 -12.94 8.89 -14.19
C LEU A 165 -12.35 9.37 -12.87
N ALA A 166 -12.21 8.48 -11.88
CA ALA A 166 -11.61 8.81 -10.59
C ALA A 166 -10.15 9.29 -10.78
N LEU A 167 -9.35 8.57 -11.56
CA LEU A 167 -7.97 9.00 -11.86
C LEU A 167 -7.92 10.34 -12.58
N ALA A 168 -8.78 10.53 -13.59
CA ALA A 168 -8.83 11.77 -14.37
C ALA A 168 -9.19 13.00 -13.52
N LEU A 169 -9.98 12.82 -12.46
CA LEU A 169 -10.32 13.89 -11.52
C LEU A 169 -9.29 14.05 -10.39
N LEU A 170 -8.78 12.95 -9.85
CA LEU A 170 -7.89 12.96 -8.70
C LEU A 170 -6.50 13.52 -9.02
N LEU A 171 -5.93 13.20 -10.19
CA LEU A 171 -4.58 13.67 -10.53
C LEU A 171 -4.51 15.21 -10.64
N PRO A 172 -5.43 15.90 -11.36
CA PRO A 172 -5.46 17.36 -11.37
C PRO A 172 -5.71 17.96 -9.99
N LEU A 173 -6.67 17.43 -9.22
CA LEU A 173 -6.98 17.95 -7.88
C LEU A 173 -5.79 17.83 -6.92
N ALA A 174 -5.12 16.67 -6.93
CA ALA A 174 -3.92 16.45 -6.14
C ALA A 174 -2.79 17.40 -6.56
N TRP A 175 -2.60 17.60 -7.87
CA TRP A 175 -1.58 18.51 -8.39
C TRP A 175 -1.87 19.98 -8.04
N LEU A 176 -3.14 20.41 -8.12
CA LEU A 176 -3.57 21.75 -7.71
C LEU A 176 -3.33 21.96 -6.21
N SER A 177 -3.71 20.99 -5.38
CA SER A 177 -3.47 21.05 -3.92
C SER A 177 -1.97 21.11 -3.60
N TRP A 178 -1.15 20.29 -4.24
CA TRP A 178 0.29 20.36 -4.08
C TRP A 178 0.83 21.75 -4.45
N THR A 179 0.43 22.26 -5.61
CA THR A 179 0.99 23.50 -6.18
C THR A 179 0.58 24.74 -5.38
N PHE A 180 -0.69 24.83 -4.97
CA PHE A 180 -1.27 26.03 -4.38
C PHE A 180 -1.38 25.99 -2.85
N ILE A 181 -1.40 24.81 -2.24
CA ILE A 181 -1.61 24.66 -0.80
C ILE A 181 -0.36 24.08 -0.15
N GLU A 182 0.00 22.84 -0.50
CA GLU A 182 1.00 22.08 0.24
C GLU A 182 2.42 22.63 0.08
N LYS A 183 2.86 22.86 -1.16
CA LYS A 183 4.20 23.37 -1.44
C LYS A 183 4.44 24.75 -0.79
N PRO A 184 3.50 25.72 -0.84
CA PRO A 184 3.60 26.95 -0.05
C PRO A 184 3.64 26.71 1.47
N SER A 185 2.76 25.88 2.00
CA SER A 185 2.69 25.60 3.45
C SER A 185 3.99 24.97 3.98
N LEU A 186 4.61 24.04 3.23
CA LEU A 186 5.89 23.44 3.59
C LEU A 186 7.04 24.46 3.59
N LYS A 187 7.05 25.42 2.66
CA LYS A 187 8.03 26.52 2.66
C LYS A 187 7.89 27.41 3.90
N LEU A 188 6.66 27.64 4.35
CA LEU A 188 6.39 28.43 5.57
C LEU A 188 6.78 27.67 6.84
N LYS A 189 6.52 26.36 6.91
CA LYS A 189 6.95 25.48 8.02
C LYS A 189 8.47 25.44 8.19
N ASN A 190 9.21 25.41 7.08
CA ASN A 190 10.67 25.33 7.10
C ASN A 190 11.34 26.66 7.49
N LYS A 191 10.61 27.78 7.50
CA LYS A 191 11.04 28.96 8.23
C LYS A 191 10.82 28.65 9.71
N LYS A 192 11.89 28.31 10.43
CA LYS A 192 11.88 28.18 11.89
C LYS A 192 11.16 29.41 12.45
N LEU A 193 9.92 29.23 12.93
CA LEU A 193 9.32 30.13 13.89
C LEU A 193 10.34 30.19 15.03
N SER A 194 11.01 31.33 15.14
CA SER A 194 12.01 31.54 16.17
C SER A 194 11.30 31.46 17.51
N LEU A 195 11.31 30.26 18.11
CA LEU A 195 10.67 30.01 19.40
C LEU A 195 11.29 30.85 20.53
N SER A 196 12.40 31.55 20.25
CA SER A 196 12.95 32.62 21.11
C SER A 196 11.98 33.80 21.33
N MET A 197 10.92 33.92 20.52
CA MET A 197 9.87 34.93 20.74
C MET A 197 8.84 34.51 21.80
N PHE A 198 8.73 33.20 22.11
CA PHE A 198 7.74 32.66 23.05
C PHE A 198 8.34 32.08 24.33
N LEU A 199 9.66 31.92 24.40
CA LEU A 199 10.34 31.55 25.64
C LEU A 199 10.71 32.83 26.40
N PRO A 200 10.15 33.11 27.60
CA PRO A 200 10.69 34.15 28.44
C PRO A 200 12.16 33.82 28.70
N ALA A 201 13.04 34.80 28.51
CA ALA A 201 14.48 34.65 28.71
C ALA A 201 14.72 34.04 30.10
N SER A 202 15.04 32.74 30.16
CA SER A 202 15.40 32.10 31.40
C SER A 202 16.67 32.79 31.88
N LYS A 203 16.57 33.61 32.92
CA LYS A 203 17.73 34.19 33.60
C LYS A 203 18.72 33.07 33.87
N SER A 204 19.92 33.17 33.30
CA SER A 204 21.03 32.28 33.61
C SER A 204 21.29 32.35 35.11
N ILE A 205 20.90 31.32 35.85
CA ILE A 205 21.34 31.15 37.23
C ILE A 205 22.82 30.83 37.14
N ARG A 206 23.67 31.84 37.36
CA ARG A 206 25.09 31.63 37.64
C ARG A 206 25.14 30.95 38.99
N THR A 207 25.37 29.65 39.02
CA THR A 207 25.85 28.97 40.22
C THR A 207 27.28 29.45 40.49
N PRO A 208 27.59 30.05 41.66
CA PRO A 208 28.97 30.31 42.03
C PRO A 208 29.64 28.96 42.29
N LEU A 209 30.82 28.78 41.69
CA LEU A 209 31.73 27.70 42.01
C LEU A 209 32.10 27.79 43.50
N HIS A 210 31.86 26.71 44.23
CA HIS A 210 32.58 26.36 45.44
C HIS A 210 33.18 24.98 45.23
#